data_AF-A0A7X7X9E5-F1
#
_entry.id   AF-A0A7X7X9E5-F1
#
_cell.length_a   1.000
_cell.length_b   1.000
_cell.length_c   1.000
_cell.angle_alpha   90.00
_cell.angle_beta   90.00
_cell.angle_gamma   90.00
#
_symmetry.space_group_name_H-M   'P 1'
#
loop_
_entity.id
_entity.type
_entity.pdbx_description
1 polymer ?
#
loop_
_entity_poly.entity_id
_entity_poly.type
_entity_poly.pdbx_seq_one_letter_code
_entity_poly.pdbx_strand_id
1 'polypeptide(L)' 'MNDSEFMAAAEELELGYQIARLRILRGLTQRQLAEMVGTHQPSIARLENGSAVPSFSFLTRIAEALGAKIELKFVLEEK' A
#
# COMPACT_ATOMS: atom_id res chain seq x y z
N MET A 1 -2.49 -15.34 -19.39
CA MET A 1 -2.45 -14.04 -18.70
C MET A 1 -3.81 -13.43 -18.97
N ASN A 2 -4.74 -13.58 -18.04
CA ASN A 2 -6.12 -13.11 -18.21
C ASN A 2 -6.19 -11.62 -17.88
N ASP A 3 -7.12 -10.90 -18.51
CA ASP A 3 -7.34 -9.46 -18.26
C ASP A 3 -7.62 -9.17 -16.77
N SER A 4 -8.24 -10.12 -16.04
CA SER A 4 -8.48 -10.03 -14.60
C SER A 4 -7.20 -10.07 -13.75
N GLU A 5 -6.20 -10.87 -14.12
CA GLU A 5 -4.91 -10.90 -13.41
C GLU A 5 -4.10 -9.63 -13.69
N PHE A 6 -4.22 -9.07 -14.90
CA PHE A 6 -3.56 -7.82 -15.27
C PHE A 6 -4.17 -6.62 -14.54
N MET A 7 -5.50 -6.54 -14.43
CA MET A 7 -6.18 -5.48 -13.70
C MET A 7 -5.93 -5.56 -12.19
N ALA A 8 -5.99 -6.76 -11.60
CA ALA A 8 -5.66 -6.96 -10.18
C ALA A 8 -4.21 -6.56 -9.86
N ALA A 9 -3.25 -6.94 -10.72
CA ALA A 9 -1.86 -6.55 -10.56
C ALA A 9 -1.66 -5.03 -10.72
N ALA A 10 -2.42 -4.37 -11.61
CA ALA A 10 -2.38 -2.92 -11.78
C ALA A 10 -2.99 -2.18 -10.57
N GLU A 11 -4.07 -2.69 -9.99
CA GLU A 11 -4.70 -2.16 -8.76
C GLU A 11 -3.80 -2.34 -7.53
N GLU A 12 -3.14 -3.49 -7.38
CA GLU A 12 -2.15 -3.72 -6.31
C GLU A 12 -0.96 -2.77 -6.45
N LEU A 13 -0.49 -2.55 -7.69
CA LEU A 13 0.56 -1.58 -7.99
C LEU A 13 0.12 -0.16 -7.65
N GLU A 14 -1.16 0.18 -7.81
CA GLU A 14 -1.68 1.50 -7.47
C GLU A 14 -1.55 1.78 -5.96
N LEU A 15 -1.98 0.84 -5.12
CA LEU A 15 -1.88 1.00 -3.66
C LEU A 15 -0.41 1.09 -3.20
N GLY A 16 0.43 0.15 -3.66
CA GLY A 16 1.85 0.14 -3.34
C GLY A 16 2.57 1.42 -3.78
N TYR A 17 2.26 1.91 -4.98
CA TYR A 17 2.78 3.16 -5.52
C TYR A 17 2.33 4.38 -4.71
N GLN A 18 1.05 4.47 -4.33
CA GLN A 18 0.53 5.57 -3.51
C GLN A 18 1.28 5.66 -2.17
N ILE A 19 1.50 4.52 -1.51
CA ILE A 19 2.23 4.44 -0.24
C ILE A 19 3.70 4.84 -0.44
N ALA A 20 4.37 4.30 -1.46
CA ALA A 20 5.76 4.65 -1.78
C ALA A 20 5.92 6.15 -2.06
N ARG A 21 4.99 6.73 -2.83
CA ARG A 21 4.98 8.15 -3.15
C ARG A 21 4.84 9.01 -1.90
N LEU A 22 3.87 8.71 -1.03
CA LEU A 22 3.67 9.45 0.22
C LEU A 22 4.88 9.32 1.15
N ARG A 23 5.46 8.12 1.25
CA ARG A 23 6.70 7.90 2.01
C ARG A 23 7.85 8.78 1.51
N ILE A 24 8.06 8.84 0.19
CA ILE A 24 9.11 9.68 -0.43
C ILE A 24 8.84 11.16 -0.19
N LEU A 25 7.59 11.63 -0.32
CA LEU A 25 7.21 13.02 -0.03
C LEU A 25 7.46 13.42 1.42
N ARG A 26 7.41 12.45 2.35
CA ARG A 26 7.77 12.64 3.76
C ARG A 26 9.27 12.49 4.04
N GLY A 27 10.09 12.23 3.02
CA GLY A 27 11.54 12.06 3.17
C GLY A 27 11.95 10.79 3.92
N LEU A 28 11.08 9.78 3.95
CA LEU A 28 11.30 8.55 4.71
C LEU A 28 11.91 7.44 3.84
N THR A 29 12.84 6.69 4.40
CA THR A 29 13.26 5.39 3.86
C THR A 29 12.22 4.31 4.20
N GLN A 30 12.20 3.20 3.48
CA GLN A 30 11.32 2.06 3.79
C GLN A 30 11.56 1.53 5.21
N ARG A 31 12.82 1.54 5.69
CA ARG A 31 13.18 1.12 7.04
C ARG A 31 12.61 2.07 8.10
N GLN A 32 12.70 3.38 7.89
CA GLN A 32 12.12 4.36 8.82
C GLN A 32 10.60 4.23 8.88
N LEU A 33 9.92 4.05 7.74
CA LEU A 33 8.48 3.78 7.75
C LEU A 33 8.15 2.47 8.50
N ALA A 34 8.95 1.42 8.30
CA ALA A 34 8.77 0.16 9.00
C ALA A 34 8.91 0.32 10.52
N GLU A 35 9.90 1.07 10.98
CA GLU A 35 10.11 1.41 12.40
C GLU A 35 8.92 2.17 12.97
N MET A 36 8.43 3.20 12.28
CA MET A 36 7.26 3.98 12.70
C MET A 36 5.98 3.16 12.77
N VAL A 37 5.80 2.25 11.80
CA VAL A 37 4.62 1.38 11.75
C VAL A 37 4.72 0.29 12.80
N GLY A 38 5.92 -0.19 13.15
CA GLY A 38 6.15 -1.36 14.00
C GLY A 38 6.15 -2.67 13.18
N THR A 39 6.90 -2.70 12.09
CA THR A 39 7.09 -3.86 11.21
C THR A 39 8.55 -3.93 10.72
N HIS A 40 8.85 -4.87 9.80
CA HIS A 40 10.16 -4.99 9.18
C HIS A 40 10.22 -4.34 7.81
N GLN A 41 11.38 -3.79 7.42
CA GLN A 41 11.58 -3.16 6.12
C GLN A 41 11.14 -4.04 4.92
N PRO A 42 11.38 -5.38 4.90
CA PRO A 42 10.89 -6.22 3.81
C PRO A 42 9.37 -6.24 3.67
N SER A 43 8.62 -6.03 4.76
CA SER A 43 7.15 -5.92 4.71
C SER A 43 6.72 -4.65 3.97
N ILE A 44 7.41 -3.53 4.19
CA ILE A 44 7.18 -2.28 3.44
C ILE A 44 7.60 -2.45 1.97
N ALA A 45 8.74 -3.09 1.71
CA ALA A 45 9.19 -3.32 0.33
C ALA A 45 8.21 -4.19 -0.47
N ARG A 46 7.69 -5.28 0.14
CA ARG A 46 6.68 -6.13 -0.50
C ARG A 46 5.34 -5.44 -0.70
N LEU A 47 4.97 -4.54 0.20
CA LEU A 47 3.78 -3.72 0.03
C LEU A 47 3.95 -2.74 -1.15
N GLU A 48 5.08 -2.02 -1.20
CA GLU A 48 5.31 -1.00 -2.23
C GLU A 48 5.49 -1.58 -3.64
N ASN A 49 5.88 -2.85 -3.76
CA ASN A 49 6.03 -3.54 -5.04
C ASN A 49 4.81 -4.39 -5.44
N GLY A 50 3.73 -4.39 -4.64
CA GLY A 50 2.52 -5.17 -4.91
C GLY A 50 2.65 -6.68 -4.68
N SER A 51 3.76 -7.20 -4.14
CA SER A 51 3.95 -8.65 -3.95
C SER A 51 3.24 -9.24 -2.72
N ALA A 52 2.49 -8.43 -1.97
CA ALA A 52 1.74 -8.87 -0.82
C ALA A 52 0.43 -8.10 -0.65
N VAL A 53 -0.67 -8.83 -0.43
CA VAL A 53 -1.97 -8.27 -0.06
C VAL A 53 -1.93 -7.83 1.42
N PRO A 54 -1.99 -6.52 1.72
CA PRO A 54 -1.95 -6.04 3.09
C PRO A 54 -3.32 -6.21 3.79
N SER A 55 -3.30 -6.38 5.11
CA SER A 55 -4.53 -6.25 5.89
C SER A 55 -4.95 -4.78 5.98
N PHE A 56 -6.25 -4.53 6.14
CA PHE A 56 -6.75 -3.18 6.38
C PHE A 56 -6.11 -2.55 7.64
N SER A 57 -5.91 -3.33 8.70
CA SER A 57 -5.22 -2.88 9.92
C SER A 57 -3.76 -2.48 9.72
N PHE A 58 -3.09 -3.05 8.71
CA PHE A 58 -1.74 -2.66 8.35
C PHE A 58 -1.76 -1.35 7.57
N LEU A 59 -2.71 -1.20 6.64
CA LEU A 59 -2.91 0.05 5.90
C LEU A 59 -3.25 1.22 6.81
N THR A 60 -4.08 1.04 7.84
CA THR A 60 -4.40 2.11 8.79
C THR A 60 -3.17 2.59 9.56
N ARG A 61 -2.32 1.68 10.05
CA ARG A 61 -1.06 2.04 10.72
C ARG A 61 -0.10 2.79 9.80
N ILE A 62 -0.04 2.40 8.53
CA ILE A 62 0.77 3.11 7.53
C ILE A 62 0.22 4.51 7.29
N ALA A 63 -1.10 4.65 7.13
CA ALA A 63 -1.74 5.95 6.97
C ALA A 63 -1.46 6.87 8.18
N GLU A 64 -1.57 6.35 9.39
CA GLU A 64 -1.20 7.07 10.63
C GLU A 64 0.27 7.51 10.62
N ALA A 65 1.21 6.59 10.34
CA ALA A 65 2.64 6.89 10.27
C ALA A 65 2.98 7.93 9.18
N LEU A 66 2.27 7.89 8.06
CA LEU A 66 2.42 8.84 6.96
C LEU A 66 1.60 10.12 7.15
N GLY A 67 0.83 10.26 8.23
CA GLY A 67 -0.12 11.36 8.42
C GLY A 67 -1.06 11.55 7.22
N ALA A 68 -1.55 10.43 6.67
CA ALA A 68 -2.46 10.34 5.54
C ALA A 68 -3.84 9.84 6.02
N LYS A 69 -4.81 9.84 5.11
CA LYS A 69 -6.15 9.27 5.33
C LYS A 69 -6.44 8.27 4.22
N ILE A 70 -7.18 7.21 4.56
CA ILE A 70 -7.67 6.23 3.59
C ILE A 70 -9.08 6.67 3.18
N GLU A 71 -9.31 6.78 1.88
CA GLU A 71 -10.62 6.96 1.28
C GLU A 71 -11.02 5.66 0.58
N LEU A 72 -12.17 5.10 0.96
CA LEU A 72 -12.70 3.86 0.38
C LEU A 72 -14.05 4.13 -0.26
N LYS A 73 -14.25 3.57 -1.46
CA LYS A 73 -15.51 3.64 -2.19
C LYS A 73 -15.95 2.23 -2.56
N PHE A 74 -17.19 1.88 -2.19
CA PHE A 74 -17.85 0.69 -2.71
C PHE A 74 -18.50 1.05 -4.06
N VAL A 75 -18.32 0.17 -5.04
CA VAL A 75 -18.97 0.26 -6.35
C VAL A 75 -19.75 -1.02 -6.61
N LEU A 76 -20.80 -0.93 -7.41
CA LEU A 76 -21.53 -2.12 -7.84
C LEU A 76 -20.70 -2.85 -8.90
N GLU A 77 -20.55 -4.16 -8.75
CA GLU A 77 -19.97 -5.02 -9.77
C GLU A 77 -21.09 -5.45 -10.72
N GLU A 78 -21.02 -5.02 -11.98
CA GLU A 78 -21.91 -5.53 -13.02
C GLU A 78 -21.43 -6.94 -13.40
N LYS A 79 -22.27 -7.95 -13.12
CA LYS A 79 -22.03 -9.35 -13.51
C LYS A 79 -22.35 -9.59 -14.98
#